data_AF-A0A961YE38-F1
#
_entry.id   AF-A0A961YE38-F1
#
_cell.length_a   1.000
_cell.length_b   1.000
_cell.length_c   1.000
_cell.angle_alpha   90.00
_cell.angle_beta   90.00
_cell.angle_gamma   90.00
#
_symmetry.space_group_name_H-M   'P 1'
#
loop_
_entity.id
_entity.type
_entity.pdbx_description
1 polymer ?
#
loop_
_entity_poly.entity_id
_entity_poly.type
_entity_poly.pdbx_seq_one_letter_code
_entity_poly.pdbx_strand_id
1 'polypeptide(L)'
;KDAVPINEFRAECRAFAQHWMDVQAEEFQRLGVDGDWDKRYATMDLRSEALIAGELMKFAMNGLLYRGSKPVMWSVVERTALAEAEVEYQDYQSDTVWVKFPVVEGPDAVKGAYVVIWTTTPWTMPGNRAICYSKRINYGLYEVTGAENDFGPQAGEKLIFADALAAESFEKAKLTYKRISDVNPASIRACAHPLRGKGYEFDVPLLEGDHVTDDAGTGFVHTAPGHGREDFEAWMDAKRDLEARGIETAIPYTVDADGRFTKAAPGFEGEQVITDKGDKGKANEAVIKALIEADRLFARGRLKHTYPHSWRSK
;
A
#
# COMPACT_ATOMS: atom_id res chain seq x y z
N LYS A 1 -19.35 17.58 -9.59
CA LYS A 1 -19.72 16.36 -10.35
C LYS A 1 -20.90 15.65 -9.71
N ASP A 2 -20.93 15.47 -8.38
CA ASP A 2 -21.94 14.63 -7.71
C ASP A 2 -23.35 15.25 -7.55
N ALA A 3 -23.54 16.52 -7.94
CA ALA A 3 -24.83 17.20 -7.85
C ALA A 3 -25.69 17.11 -9.13
N VAL A 4 -25.12 16.60 -10.23
CA VAL A 4 -25.83 16.46 -11.51
C VAL A 4 -26.35 15.03 -11.66
N PRO A 5 -27.62 14.82 -12.04
CA PRO A 5 -28.14 13.50 -12.35
C PRO A 5 -27.27 12.75 -13.37
N ILE A 6 -27.01 11.46 -13.14
CA ILE A 6 -26.09 10.64 -13.95
C ILE A 6 -26.43 10.70 -15.45
N ASN A 7 -27.72 10.67 -15.80
CA ASN A 7 -28.15 10.70 -17.20
C ASN A 7 -27.86 12.05 -17.87
N GLU A 8 -28.02 13.14 -17.13
CA GLU A 8 -27.73 14.50 -17.61
C GLU A 8 -26.22 14.67 -17.78
N PHE A 9 -25.43 14.25 -16.80
CA PHE A 9 -23.96 14.27 -16.90
C PHE A 9 -23.46 13.46 -18.11
N ARG A 10 -24.00 12.25 -18.33
CA ARG A 10 -23.65 11.43 -19.50
C ARG A 10 -24.05 12.08 -20.83
N ALA A 11 -25.18 12.78 -20.87
CA ALA A 11 -25.63 13.50 -22.05
C ALA A 11 -24.70 14.68 -22.37
N GLU A 12 -24.29 15.45 -21.34
CA GLU A 12 -23.30 16.51 -21.49
C GLU A 12 -21.95 15.99 -21.98
N CYS A 13 -21.46 14.85 -21.45
CA CYS A 13 -20.24 14.22 -21.93
C CYS A 13 -20.34 13.83 -23.42
N ARG A 14 -21.48 13.28 -23.87
CA ARG A 14 -21.70 12.95 -25.28
C ARG A 14 -21.73 14.20 -26.15
N ALA A 15 -22.40 15.27 -25.71
CA ALA A 15 -22.44 16.53 -26.45
C ALA A 15 -21.05 17.17 -26.57
N PHE A 16 -20.28 17.16 -25.47
CA PHE A 16 -18.90 17.66 -25.46
C PHE A 16 -17.99 16.85 -26.39
N ALA A 17 -18.08 15.51 -26.34
CA ALA A 17 -17.32 14.65 -27.24
C ALA A 17 -17.69 14.90 -28.71
N GLN A 18 -18.99 14.99 -29.02
CA GLN A 18 -19.45 15.26 -30.38
C GLN A 18 -18.90 16.59 -30.91
N HIS A 19 -18.97 17.67 -30.12
CA HIS A 19 -18.43 18.97 -30.50
C HIS A 19 -16.96 18.89 -30.91
N TRP A 20 -16.11 18.26 -30.10
CA TRP A 20 -14.69 18.13 -30.42
C TRP A 20 -14.42 17.19 -31.59
N MET A 21 -15.23 16.15 -31.79
CA MET A 21 -15.11 15.29 -32.95
C MET A 21 -15.41 16.04 -34.25
N ASP A 22 -16.40 16.93 -34.24
CA ASP A 22 -16.75 17.74 -35.41
C ASP A 22 -15.63 18.73 -35.75
N VAL A 23 -15.11 19.42 -34.74
CA VAL A 23 -13.94 20.32 -34.89
C VAL A 23 -12.73 19.57 -35.45
N GLN A 24 -12.39 18.42 -34.88
CA GLN A 24 -11.26 17.61 -35.35
C GLN A 24 -11.47 17.09 -36.78
N ALA A 25 -12.70 16.69 -37.13
CA ALA A 25 -13.02 16.22 -38.48
C ALA A 25 -12.83 17.34 -39.52
N GLU A 26 -13.26 18.57 -39.21
CA GLU A 26 -13.03 19.74 -40.07
C GLU A 26 -11.53 20.05 -40.24
N GLU A 27 -10.76 19.97 -39.15
CA GLU A 27 -9.31 20.19 -39.18
C GLU A 27 -8.58 19.13 -40.01
N PHE A 28 -8.94 17.85 -39.86
CA PHE A 28 -8.35 16.78 -40.66
C PHE A 28 -8.69 16.90 -42.16
N GLN A 29 -9.94 17.23 -42.50
CA GLN A 29 -10.32 17.50 -43.88
C GLN A 29 -9.55 18.69 -44.46
N ARG A 30 -9.34 19.75 -43.66
CA ARG A 30 -8.54 20.91 -44.06
C ARG A 30 -7.06 20.57 -44.29
N LEU A 31 -6.52 19.59 -43.57
CA LEU A 31 -5.17 19.06 -43.79
C LEU A 31 -5.06 18.16 -45.03
N GLY A 32 -6.18 17.88 -45.71
CA GLY A 32 -6.22 17.03 -46.90
C GLY A 32 -6.26 15.54 -46.59
N VAL A 33 -6.64 15.14 -45.38
CA VAL A 33 -6.85 13.73 -45.03
C VAL A 33 -8.13 13.23 -45.70
N ASP A 34 -7.97 12.25 -46.59
CA ASP A 34 -9.08 11.60 -47.28
C ASP A 34 -9.62 10.41 -46.46
N GLY A 35 -10.95 10.31 -46.35
CA GLY A 35 -11.63 9.33 -45.50
C GLY A 35 -13.15 9.42 -45.59
N ASP A 36 -13.85 8.37 -45.12
CA ASP A 36 -15.31 8.35 -45.05
C ASP A 36 -15.79 9.09 -43.79
N TRP A 37 -15.83 10.43 -43.88
CA TRP A 37 -16.23 11.32 -42.79
C TRP A 37 -17.73 11.20 -42.44
N ASP A 38 -18.58 10.90 -43.43
CA ASP A 38 -20.02 10.70 -43.26
C ASP A 38 -20.33 9.40 -42.49
N LYS A 39 -19.51 8.36 -42.64
CA LYS A 39 -19.64 7.07 -41.92
C LYS A 39 -18.46 6.79 -41.00
N ARG A 40 -18.03 7.81 -40.26
CA ARG A 40 -17.00 7.65 -39.22
C ARG A 40 -17.43 6.65 -38.15
N TYR A 41 -16.48 5.93 -37.57
CA TYR A 41 -16.74 5.12 -36.38
C TYR A 41 -16.55 5.98 -35.11
N ALA A 42 -17.42 5.83 -34.12
CA ALA A 42 -17.20 6.35 -32.78
C ALA A 42 -17.50 5.26 -31.74
N THR A 43 -16.73 5.26 -30.64
CA THR A 43 -16.95 4.32 -29.53
C THR A 43 -18.27 4.56 -28.81
N MET A 44 -18.79 5.80 -28.86
CA MET A 44 -20.09 6.18 -28.29
C MET A 44 -21.30 5.89 -29.20
N ASP A 45 -21.07 5.38 -30.41
CA ASP A 45 -22.16 4.99 -31.31
C ASP A 45 -22.87 3.75 -30.75
N LEU A 46 -24.20 3.71 -30.83
CA LEU A 46 -25.01 2.60 -30.30
C LEU A 46 -24.59 1.24 -30.85
N ARG A 47 -24.14 1.19 -32.12
CA ARG A 47 -23.62 -0.03 -32.73
C ARG A 47 -22.32 -0.48 -32.06
N SER A 48 -21.39 0.44 -31.79
CA SER A 48 -20.13 0.15 -31.11
C SER A 48 -20.38 -0.32 -29.68
N GLU A 49 -21.24 0.37 -28.93
CA GLU A 49 -21.62 -0.02 -27.57
C GLU A 49 -22.27 -1.41 -27.53
N ALA A 50 -23.15 -1.73 -28.48
CA ALA A 50 -23.77 -3.05 -28.58
C ALA A 50 -22.76 -4.16 -28.89
N LEU A 51 -21.79 -3.90 -29.76
CA LEU A 51 -20.71 -4.85 -30.06
C LEU A 51 -19.83 -5.10 -28.83
N ILE A 52 -19.42 -4.04 -28.12
CA ILE A 52 -18.62 -4.15 -26.89
C ILE A 52 -19.37 -4.97 -25.84
N ALA A 53 -20.66 -4.70 -25.63
CA ALA A 53 -21.49 -5.47 -24.71
C ALA A 53 -21.60 -6.94 -25.13
N GLY A 54 -21.75 -7.20 -26.44
CA GLY A 54 -21.77 -8.56 -26.99
C GLY A 54 -20.48 -9.33 -26.74
N GLU A 55 -19.31 -8.72 -26.94
CA GLU A 55 -18.02 -9.36 -26.65
C GLU A 55 -17.84 -9.63 -25.14
N LEU A 56 -18.25 -8.70 -24.28
CA LEU A 56 -18.22 -8.91 -22.83
C LEU A 56 -19.08 -10.10 -22.40
N MET A 57 -20.26 -10.28 -23.01
CA MET A 57 -21.11 -11.44 -22.74
C MET A 57 -20.43 -12.75 -23.15
N LYS A 58 -19.64 -12.78 -24.23
CA LYS A 58 -18.87 -13.98 -24.58
C LYS A 58 -17.84 -14.33 -23.51
N PHE A 59 -17.14 -13.34 -22.94
CA PHE A 59 -16.22 -13.60 -21.82
C PHE A 59 -16.96 -14.17 -20.61
N ALA A 60 -18.14 -13.65 -20.29
CA ALA A 60 -18.97 -14.18 -19.21
C ALA A 60 -19.41 -15.63 -19.48
N MET A 61 -19.89 -15.93 -20.69
CA MET A 61 -20.36 -17.27 -21.07
C MET A 61 -19.23 -18.31 -21.09
N ASN A 62 -17.99 -17.88 -21.40
CA ASN A 62 -16.82 -18.76 -21.45
C ASN A 62 -16.10 -18.89 -20.10
N GLY A 63 -16.64 -18.32 -19.01
CA GLY A 63 -16.02 -18.38 -17.69
C GLY A 63 -14.74 -17.55 -17.54
N LEU A 64 -14.49 -16.60 -18.45
CA LEU A 64 -13.33 -15.71 -18.44
C LEU A 64 -13.58 -14.42 -17.63
N LEU A 65 -14.84 -14.15 -17.26
CA LEU A 65 -15.23 -13.04 -16.40
C LEU A 65 -15.44 -13.55 -14.97
N TYR A 66 -14.76 -12.93 -14.00
CA TYR A 66 -14.94 -13.21 -12.59
C TYR A 66 -15.03 -11.92 -11.78
N ARG A 67 -15.63 -12.00 -10.59
CA ARG A 67 -15.68 -10.91 -9.63
C ARG A 67 -14.82 -11.29 -8.43
N GLY A 68 -13.81 -10.47 -8.14
CA GLY A 68 -12.94 -10.62 -6.98
C GLY A 68 -12.65 -9.27 -6.33
N SER A 69 -12.02 -9.31 -5.15
CA SER A 69 -11.44 -8.15 -4.49
C SER A 69 -9.92 -8.29 -4.55
N LYS A 70 -9.24 -7.29 -5.12
CA LYS A 70 -7.78 -7.20 -5.19
C LYS A 70 -7.39 -5.72 -5.03
N PRO A 71 -6.27 -5.39 -4.39
CA PRO A 71 -5.72 -4.04 -4.44
C PRO A 71 -5.46 -3.64 -5.89
N VAL A 72 -5.95 -2.46 -6.28
CA VAL A 72 -5.78 -1.87 -7.60
C VAL A 72 -5.26 -0.45 -7.44
N MET A 73 -4.61 0.08 -8.48
CA MET A 73 -4.25 1.49 -8.51
C MET A 73 -5.54 2.32 -8.48
N TRP A 74 -5.62 3.28 -7.57
CA TRP A 74 -6.82 4.09 -7.36
C TRP A 74 -6.46 5.58 -7.41
N SER A 75 -7.17 6.34 -8.25
CA SER A 75 -7.08 7.80 -8.25
C SER A 75 -8.17 8.38 -7.35
N VAL A 76 -7.76 9.06 -6.27
CA VAL A 76 -8.69 9.77 -5.37
C VAL A 76 -9.34 10.96 -6.08
N VAL A 77 -8.61 11.64 -6.98
CA VAL A 77 -9.12 12.79 -7.73
C VAL A 77 -10.18 12.37 -8.75
N GLU A 78 -9.96 11.24 -9.43
CA GLU A 78 -10.87 10.72 -10.45
C GLU A 78 -11.93 9.76 -9.88
N ARG A 79 -11.74 9.30 -8.64
CA ARG A 79 -12.56 8.31 -7.93
C ARG A 79 -12.79 7.04 -8.75
N THR A 80 -11.72 6.54 -9.36
CA THR A 80 -11.76 5.32 -10.16
C THR A 80 -10.47 4.55 -10.03
N ALA A 81 -10.57 3.24 -10.28
CA ALA A 81 -9.41 2.39 -10.49
C ALA A 81 -8.72 2.78 -11.81
N LEU A 82 -7.40 2.70 -11.82
CA LEU A 82 -6.54 2.94 -12.97
C LEU A 82 -5.90 1.62 -13.43
N ALA A 83 -5.76 1.45 -14.73
CA ALA A 83 -4.92 0.39 -15.30
C ALA A 83 -3.43 0.78 -15.22
N GLU A 84 -2.51 -0.19 -15.29
CA GLU A 84 -1.06 0.08 -15.30
C GLU A 84 -0.64 1.03 -16.44
N ALA A 85 -1.33 0.98 -17.59
CA ALA A 85 -1.09 1.87 -18.72
C ALA A 85 -1.55 3.32 -18.49
N GLU A 86 -2.30 3.60 -17.42
CA GLU A 86 -2.84 4.91 -17.05
C GLU A 86 -2.02 5.56 -15.91
N VAL A 87 -0.86 4.98 -15.59
CA VAL A 87 0.01 5.43 -14.51
C VAL A 87 1.32 5.97 -15.10
N GLU A 88 1.73 7.14 -14.64
CA GLU A 88 3.03 7.73 -14.95
C GLU A 88 3.88 7.82 -13.68
N TYR A 89 5.19 7.59 -13.81
CA TYR A 89 6.12 7.68 -12.68
C TYR A 89 6.74 9.06 -12.61
N GLN A 90 6.64 9.70 -11.45
CA GLN A 90 7.23 11.02 -11.19
C GLN A 90 8.11 11.00 -9.94
N ASP A 91 9.08 11.91 -9.88
CA ASP A 91 9.91 12.12 -8.70
C ASP A 91 9.04 12.55 -7.51
N TYR A 92 9.11 11.79 -6.42
CA TYR A 92 8.31 12.04 -5.23
C TYR A 92 9.15 11.87 -3.95
N GLN A 93 8.85 12.70 -2.94
CA GLN A 93 9.51 12.63 -1.64
C GLN A 93 8.58 11.99 -0.61
N SER A 94 8.87 10.74 -0.26
CA SER A 94 8.11 9.97 0.74
C SER A 94 8.75 10.09 2.13
N ASP A 95 7.91 10.06 3.17
CA ASP A 95 8.40 9.86 4.53
C ASP A 95 8.73 8.38 4.70
N THR A 96 9.87 8.08 5.29
CA THR A 96 10.25 6.72 5.65
C THR A 96 10.20 6.55 7.15
N VAL A 97 9.73 5.40 7.60
CA VAL A 97 9.69 5.05 9.01
C VAL A 97 10.17 3.63 9.22
N TRP A 98 10.84 3.45 10.35
CA TRP A 98 11.14 2.15 10.90
C TRP A 98 10.26 1.94 12.11
N VAL A 99 9.61 0.78 12.22
CA VAL A 99 8.61 0.53 13.25
C VAL A 99 8.92 -0.76 13.99
N LYS A 100 8.94 -0.68 15.33
CA LYS A 100 9.17 -1.79 16.26
C LYS A 100 7.88 -2.57 16.50
N PHE A 101 7.88 -3.85 16.15
CA PHE A 101 6.82 -4.81 16.45
C PHE A 101 7.28 -5.72 17.62
N PRO A 102 6.67 -5.60 18.82
CA PRO A 102 7.07 -6.40 19.97
C PRO A 102 6.79 -7.89 19.73
N VAL A 103 7.78 -8.76 19.95
CA VAL A 103 7.57 -10.22 19.86
C VAL A 103 6.73 -10.69 21.05
N VAL A 104 5.59 -11.33 20.77
CA VAL A 104 4.68 -11.88 21.81
C VAL A 104 4.72 -13.40 21.87
N GLU A 105 4.96 -14.08 20.75
CA GLU A 105 5.10 -15.53 20.67
C GLU A 105 6.33 -15.92 19.85
N GLY A 106 7.27 -16.62 20.49
CA GLY A 106 8.51 -17.09 19.88
C GLY A 106 9.46 -17.72 20.91
N PRO A 107 10.67 -18.13 20.49
CA PRO A 107 11.68 -18.68 21.39
C PRO A 107 12.07 -17.70 22.50
N ASP A 108 12.52 -18.23 23.64
CA ASP A 108 12.93 -17.40 24.79
C ASP A 108 14.03 -16.38 24.45
N ALA A 109 14.90 -16.70 23.50
CA ALA A 109 15.98 -15.81 23.05
C ALA A 109 15.46 -14.48 22.45
N VAL A 110 14.28 -14.48 21.85
CA VAL A 110 13.66 -13.31 21.18
C VAL A 110 12.48 -12.74 21.96
N LYS A 111 12.14 -13.30 23.13
CA LYS A 111 11.10 -12.72 23.99
C LYS A 111 11.51 -11.33 24.46
N GLY A 112 10.59 -10.38 24.33
CA GLY A 112 10.84 -8.97 24.64
C GLY A 112 11.73 -8.25 23.62
N ALA A 113 12.12 -8.90 22.52
CA ALA A 113 12.74 -8.24 21.39
C ALA A 113 11.68 -7.63 20.46
N TYR A 114 12.14 -6.79 19.54
CA TYR A 114 11.32 -6.16 18.52
C TYR A 114 11.76 -6.59 17.12
N VAL A 115 10.81 -7.05 16.30
CA VAL A 115 11.02 -7.11 14.86
C VAL A 115 10.86 -5.70 14.31
N VAL A 116 11.87 -5.21 13.58
CA VAL A 116 11.82 -3.85 13.03
C VAL A 116 11.52 -3.92 11.54
N ILE A 117 10.40 -3.32 11.13
CA ILE A 117 10.05 -3.17 9.72
C ILE A 117 10.49 -1.81 9.22
N TRP A 118 10.52 -1.65 7.89
CA TRP A 118 10.67 -0.37 7.23
C TRP A 118 9.56 -0.14 6.21
N THR A 119 9.07 1.10 6.09
CA THR A 119 8.08 1.47 5.08
C THR A 119 8.20 2.93 4.65
N THR A 120 7.84 3.20 3.39
CA THR A 120 7.66 4.53 2.79
C THR A 120 6.19 5.01 2.86
N THR A 121 5.28 4.19 3.35
CA THR A 121 3.83 4.47 3.40
C THR A 121 3.28 4.30 4.82
N PRO A 122 3.64 5.16 5.79
CA PRO A 122 3.16 5.06 7.17
C PRO A 122 1.64 4.91 7.31
N TRP A 123 0.87 5.58 6.45
CA TRP A 123 -0.60 5.49 6.40
C TRP A 123 -1.15 4.06 6.20
N THR A 124 -0.36 3.11 5.72
CA THR A 124 -0.77 1.71 5.57
C THR A 124 -0.69 0.91 6.87
N MET A 125 -0.05 1.45 7.92
CA MET A 125 0.14 0.76 9.21
C MET A 125 -1.17 0.28 9.85
N PRO A 126 -2.28 1.07 9.88
CA PRO A 126 -3.56 0.56 10.37
C PRO A 126 -4.08 -0.70 9.65
N GLY A 127 -3.69 -0.88 8.38
CA GLY A 127 -4.05 -2.02 7.55
C GLY A 127 -3.13 -3.23 7.72
N ASN A 128 -2.11 -3.15 8.56
CA ASN A 128 -1.15 -4.23 8.75
C ASN A 128 -1.83 -5.51 9.29
N ARG A 129 -1.46 -6.66 8.73
CA ARG A 129 -1.96 -7.98 9.13
C ARG A 129 -0.89 -9.04 9.26
N ALA A 130 0.30 -8.83 8.71
CA ALA A 130 1.44 -9.73 8.89
C ALA A 130 2.78 -8.98 8.80
N ILE A 131 3.87 -9.69 9.06
CA ILE A 131 5.23 -9.27 8.73
C ILE A 131 5.85 -10.36 7.84
N CYS A 132 6.19 -10.02 6.60
CA CYS A 132 6.89 -10.90 5.69
C CYS A 132 8.41 -10.91 5.96
N TYR A 133 9.01 -12.10 5.84
CA TYR A 133 10.45 -12.33 5.84
C TYR A 133 10.84 -13.28 4.70
N SER A 134 12.14 -13.40 4.38
CA SER A 134 12.65 -14.36 3.40
C SER A 134 13.62 -15.35 4.03
N LYS A 135 13.46 -16.65 3.77
CA LYS A 135 14.41 -17.68 4.25
C LYS A 135 15.80 -17.58 3.60
N ARG A 136 15.94 -16.79 2.53
CA ARG A 136 17.22 -16.59 1.83
C ARG A 136 18.12 -15.58 2.54
N ILE A 137 17.59 -14.82 3.49
CA ILE A 137 18.28 -13.75 4.21
C ILE A 137 18.68 -14.25 5.61
N ASN A 138 19.86 -13.85 6.07
CA ASN A 138 20.30 -14.09 7.43
C ASN A 138 19.83 -12.96 8.36
N TYR A 139 19.31 -13.33 9.52
CA TYR A 139 18.78 -12.39 10.51
C TYR A 139 19.53 -12.51 11.83
N GLY A 140 19.74 -11.37 12.47
CA GLY A 140 20.44 -11.26 13.74
C GLY A 140 19.57 -10.64 14.83
N LEU A 141 19.84 -11.03 16.07
CA LEU A 141 19.39 -10.33 17.27
C LEU A 141 20.47 -9.33 17.69
N TYR A 142 20.07 -8.09 17.92
CA TYR A 142 20.96 -6.99 18.28
C TYR A 142 20.48 -6.33 19.56
N GLU A 143 21.40 -5.95 20.43
CA GLU A 143 21.12 -5.17 21.63
C GLU A 143 21.66 -3.75 21.46
N VAL A 144 20.84 -2.75 21.77
CA VAL A 144 21.25 -1.35 21.80
C VAL A 144 22.15 -1.12 23.01
N THR A 145 23.39 -0.69 22.78
CA THR A 145 24.37 -0.43 23.85
C THR A 145 24.41 1.04 24.29
N GLY A 146 23.93 1.94 23.44
CA GLY A 146 23.94 3.38 23.68
C GLY A 146 23.11 4.10 22.63
N ALA A 147 22.46 5.18 23.03
CA ALA A 147 21.48 5.89 22.23
C ALA A 147 21.70 7.41 22.35
N GLU A 148 21.88 8.09 21.22
CA GLU A 148 22.03 9.55 21.12
C GLU A 148 20.84 10.18 20.37
N ASN A 149 19.66 9.57 20.51
CA ASN A 149 18.43 9.96 19.83
C ASN A 149 17.43 10.62 20.79
N ASP A 150 16.64 11.56 20.25
CA ASP A 150 15.57 12.22 21.01
C ASP A 150 14.31 11.34 21.17
N PHE A 151 14.17 10.34 20.30
CA PHE A 151 13.06 9.37 20.28
C PHE A 151 13.53 8.04 19.68
N GLY A 152 12.84 6.96 20.02
CA GLY A 152 13.11 5.63 19.49
C GLY A 152 13.90 4.77 20.48
N PRO A 153 14.65 3.76 19.98
CA PRO A 153 15.17 2.70 20.83
C PRO A 153 16.17 3.22 21.86
N GLN A 154 16.08 2.69 23.07
CA GLN A 154 16.97 3.01 24.19
C GLN A 154 17.93 1.86 24.48
N ALA A 155 18.98 2.15 25.25
CA ALA A 155 19.96 1.15 25.67
C ALA A 155 19.27 -0.03 26.40
N GLY A 156 19.67 -1.25 26.06
CA GLY A 156 19.10 -2.51 26.55
C GLY A 156 17.95 -3.07 25.70
N GLU A 157 17.40 -2.31 24.75
CA GLU A 157 16.41 -2.85 23.81
C GLU A 157 17.03 -3.87 22.86
N LYS A 158 16.30 -4.95 22.60
CA LYS A 158 16.68 -6.00 21.67
C LYS A 158 15.89 -5.87 20.37
N LEU A 159 16.58 -5.84 19.24
CA LEU A 159 16.02 -5.59 17.92
C LEU A 159 16.44 -6.69 16.96
N ILE A 160 15.56 -7.03 16.02
CA ILE A 160 15.79 -8.07 15.02
C ILE A 160 15.78 -7.44 13.63
N PHE A 161 16.86 -7.69 12.89
CA PHE A 161 17.10 -7.16 11.53
C PHE A 161 17.73 -8.23 10.65
N ALA A 162 17.64 -8.05 9.33
CA ALA A 162 18.56 -8.71 8.41
C ALA A 162 19.99 -8.23 8.65
N ASP A 163 20.95 -9.15 8.65
CA ASP A 163 22.34 -8.86 9.00
C ASP A 163 22.96 -7.78 8.08
N ALA A 164 22.60 -7.78 6.79
CA ALA A 164 23.07 -6.82 5.80
C ALA A 164 22.54 -5.39 6.03
N LEU A 165 21.37 -5.24 6.64
CA LEU A 165 20.64 -3.97 6.78
C LEU A 165 20.69 -3.38 8.19
N ALA A 166 21.25 -4.13 9.15
CA ALA A 166 21.37 -3.69 10.54
C ALA A 166 22.22 -2.42 10.64
N ALA A 167 23.43 -2.42 10.09
CA ALA A 167 24.39 -1.32 10.23
C ALA A 167 23.82 0.03 9.79
N GLU A 168 23.23 0.09 8.59
CA GLU A 168 22.59 1.30 8.07
C GLU A 168 21.39 1.75 8.93
N SER A 169 20.58 0.80 9.42
CA SER A 169 19.44 1.10 10.28
C SER A 169 19.87 1.72 11.61
N PHE A 170 20.88 1.16 12.27
CA PHE A 170 21.41 1.69 13.54
C PHE A 170 22.09 3.05 13.35
N GLU A 171 22.80 3.26 12.24
CA GLU A 171 23.40 4.56 11.92
C GLU A 171 22.33 5.65 11.76
N LYS A 172 21.24 5.36 11.03
CA LYS A 172 20.10 6.30 10.87
C LYS A 172 19.43 6.67 12.19
N ALA A 173 19.43 5.75 13.16
CA ALA A 173 18.88 6.00 14.49
C ALA A 173 19.90 6.59 15.49
N LYS A 174 21.16 6.80 15.08
CA LYS A 174 22.27 7.25 15.96
C LYS A 174 22.45 6.36 17.19
N LEU A 175 22.47 5.06 16.94
CA LEU A 175 22.56 4.03 17.98
C LEU A 175 23.88 3.28 17.87
N THR A 176 24.43 2.91 19.03
CA THR A 176 25.47 1.88 19.11
C THR A 176 24.83 0.55 19.49
N TYR A 177 25.37 -0.54 18.96
CA TYR A 177 24.76 -1.85 19.11
C TYR A 177 25.79 -2.97 19.22
N LYS A 178 25.32 -4.11 19.73
CA LYS A 178 26.05 -5.37 19.77
C LYS A 178 25.17 -6.48 19.21
N ARG A 179 25.70 -7.26 18.27
CA ARG A 179 25.05 -8.49 17.81
C ARG A 179 25.14 -9.57 18.90
N ILE A 180 24.02 -10.18 19.23
CA ILE A 180 23.88 -11.17 20.30
C ILE A 180 23.89 -12.59 19.74
N SER A 181 23.08 -12.87 18.71
CA SER A 181 22.93 -14.21 18.14
C SER A 181 22.27 -14.17 16.76
N ASP A 182 22.28 -15.30 16.07
CA ASP A 182 21.43 -15.53 14.89
C ASP A 182 19.96 -15.69 15.29
N VAL A 183 19.05 -15.36 14.38
CA VAL A 183 17.61 -15.52 14.54
C VAL A 183 17.04 -16.21 13.29
N ASN A 184 16.21 -17.22 13.50
CA ASN A 184 15.36 -17.75 12.44
C ASN A 184 13.96 -17.11 12.56
N PRO A 185 13.55 -16.21 11.64
CA PRO A 185 12.24 -15.58 11.72
C PRO A 185 11.07 -16.56 11.72
N ALA A 186 11.22 -17.74 11.10
CA ALA A 186 10.19 -18.78 11.09
C ALA A 186 9.85 -19.31 12.50
N SER A 187 10.74 -19.10 13.47
CA SER A 187 10.49 -19.46 14.86
C SER A 187 9.63 -18.44 15.60
N ILE A 188 9.56 -17.20 15.11
CA ILE A 188 8.72 -16.14 15.66
C ILE A 188 7.31 -16.34 15.11
N ARG A 189 6.36 -16.65 15.99
CA ARG A 189 4.98 -16.97 15.58
C ARG A 189 4.10 -15.75 15.48
N ALA A 190 4.29 -14.79 16.39
CA ALA A 190 3.49 -13.59 16.48
C ALA A 190 4.23 -12.42 17.11
N CYS A 191 3.94 -11.23 16.59
CA CYS A 191 4.26 -9.94 17.20
C CYS A 191 2.97 -9.19 17.59
N ALA A 192 3.05 -8.27 18.54
CA ALA A 192 1.98 -7.31 18.76
C ALA A 192 2.00 -6.24 17.67
N HIS A 193 0.82 -5.80 17.23
CA HIS A 193 0.72 -4.60 16.41
C HIS A 193 1.29 -3.39 17.17
N PRO A 194 2.04 -2.47 16.54
CA PRO A 194 2.67 -1.34 17.22
C PRO A 194 1.64 -0.39 17.87
N LEU A 195 0.42 -0.36 17.35
CA LEU A 195 -0.70 0.43 17.90
C LEU A 195 -1.64 -0.39 18.80
N ARG A 196 -1.19 -1.54 19.33
CA ARG A 196 -1.97 -2.30 20.33
C ARG A 196 -2.34 -1.39 21.51
N GLY A 197 -3.56 -1.53 22.03
CA GLY A 197 -4.18 -0.64 23.00
C GLY A 197 -4.97 0.52 22.37
N LYS A 198 -4.83 0.77 21.06
CA LYS A 198 -5.55 1.81 20.31
C LYS A 198 -6.55 1.22 19.30
N GLY A 199 -7.11 0.04 19.60
CA GLY A 199 -8.07 -0.66 18.72
C GLY A 199 -7.44 -1.73 17.81
N TYR A 200 -6.16 -2.04 18.01
CA TYR A 200 -5.40 -3.05 17.24
C TYR A 200 -5.04 -4.25 18.14
N GLU A 201 -6.06 -4.92 18.69
CA GLU A 201 -5.94 -6.03 19.67
C GLU A 201 -5.75 -7.41 19.01
N PHE A 202 -4.94 -7.46 17.94
CA PHE A 202 -4.65 -8.70 17.22
C PHE A 202 -3.15 -8.95 17.16
N ASP A 203 -2.80 -10.23 17.12
CA ASP A 203 -1.44 -10.70 16.90
C ASP A 203 -1.10 -10.63 15.41
N VAL A 204 0.12 -10.20 15.10
CA VAL A 204 0.65 -10.02 13.76
C VAL A 204 1.57 -11.22 13.47
N PRO A 205 1.12 -12.22 12.69
CA PRO A 205 1.93 -13.37 12.32
C PRO A 205 3.10 -12.96 11.42
N LEU A 206 4.18 -13.75 11.47
CA LEU A 206 5.21 -13.70 10.45
C LEU A 206 4.87 -14.66 9.31
N LEU A 207 5.09 -14.22 8.08
CA LEU A 207 4.86 -14.98 6.86
C LEU A 207 6.15 -15.03 6.02
N GLU A 208 6.34 -16.13 5.30
CA GLU A 208 7.38 -16.19 4.29
C GLU A 208 6.91 -15.46 3.03
N GLY A 209 7.73 -14.55 2.50
CA GLY A 209 7.43 -13.76 1.31
C GLY A 209 8.62 -13.70 0.39
N ASP A 210 8.44 -14.14 -0.87
CA ASP A 210 9.51 -14.12 -1.87
C ASP A 210 9.91 -12.71 -2.33
N HIS A 211 9.02 -11.73 -2.14
CA HIS A 211 9.24 -10.32 -2.45
C HIS A 211 10.19 -9.61 -1.46
N VAL A 212 10.52 -10.25 -0.33
CA VAL A 212 11.42 -9.66 0.66
C VAL A 212 12.87 -9.78 0.21
N THR A 213 13.56 -8.65 0.12
CA THR A 213 14.99 -8.54 -0.23
C THR A 213 15.79 -7.90 0.92
N ASP A 214 17.12 -7.98 0.82
CA ASP A 214 18.08 -7.35 1.73
C ASP A 214 18.79 -6.13 1.10
N ASP A 215 18.25 -5.59 0.01
CA ASP A 215 18.79 -4.41 -0.67
C ASP A 215 18.46 -3.09 0.05
N ALA A 216 17.31 -3.03 0.73
CA ALA A 216 16.84 -1.84 1.41
C ALA A 216 15.90 -2.16 2.60
N GLY A 217 15.84 -1.24 3.57
CA GLY A 217 14.94 -1.33 4.71
C GLY A 217 15.54 -2.13 5.86
N THR A 218 14.91 -3.24 6.23
CA THR A 218 15.29 -4.05 7.41
C THR A 218 15.32 -5.56 7.16
N GLY A 219 14.94 -6.01 5.96
CA GLY A 219 14.68 -7.42 5.65
C GLY A 219 13.38 -7.96 6.24
N PHE A 220 12.56 -7.09 6.83
CA PHE A 220 11.19 -7.39 7.24
C PHE A 220 10.23 -6.40 6.59
N VAL A 221 9.22 -6.92 5.90
CA VAL A 221 8.21 -6.12 5.20
C VAL A 221 6.91 -6.23 5.95
N HIS A 222 6.36 -5.11 6.41
CA HIS A 222 5.01 -5.12 6.99
C HIS A 222 4.00 -5.38 5.86
N THR A 223 2.99 -6.20 6.11
CA THR A 223 2.04 -6.64 5.09
C THR A 223 0.67 -6.05 5.37
N ALA A 224 0.18 -5.20 4.46
CA ALA A 224 -1.15 -4.60 4.47
C ALA A 224 -1.94 -5.07 3.23
N PRO A 225 -2.67 -6.20 3.30
CA PRO A 225 -3.29 -6.86 2.14
C PRO A 225 -4.30 -6.00 1.36
N GLY A 226 -4.80 -4.91 1.95
CA GLY A 226 -5.70 -3.96 1.28
C GLY A 226 -5.00 -2.96 0.35
N HIS A 227 -3.67 -2.82 0.45
CA HIS A 227 -2.92 -1.70 -0.16
C HIS A 227 -1.71 -2.12 -1.00
N GLY A 228 -1.41 -3.42 -1.09
CA GLY A 228 -0.29 -3.94 -1.88
C GLY A 228 -0.66 -5.24 -2.59
N ARG A 229 -0.23 -5.38 -3.85
CA ARG A 229 -0.47 -6.61 -4.63
C ARG A 229 0.26 -7.81 -4.03
N GLU A 230 1.55 -7.65 -3.78
CA GLU A 230 2.41 -8.70 -3.21
C GLU A 230 1.96 -9.05 -1.79
N ASP A 231 1.54 -8.04 -1.01
CA ASP A 231 0.94 -8.23 0.31
C ASP A 231 -0.34 -9.06 0.27
N PHE A 232 -1.22 -8.74 -0.70
CA PHE A 232 -2.46 -9.49 -0.90
C PHE A 232 -2.19 -10.93 -1.30
N GLU A 233 -1.26 -11.16 -2.23
CA GLU A 233 -0.91 -12.49 -2.71
C GLU A 233 -0.31 -13.33 -1.56
N ALA A 234 0.66 -12.80 -0.81
CA ALA A 234 1.24 -13.47 0.35
C ALA A 234 0.20 -13.78 1.44
N TRP A 235 -0.72 -12.85 1.72
CA TRP A 235 -1.80 -13.06 2.69
C TRP A 235 -2.81 -14.12 2.23
N MET A 236 -3.17 -14.11 0.95
CA MET A 236 -4.12 -15.07 0.38
C MET A 236 -3.53 -16.47 0.29
N ASP A 237 -2.24 -16.61 -0.04
CA ASP A 237 -1.54 -17.88 -0.05
C ASP A 237 -1.45 -18.49 1.36
N ALA A 238 -1.20 -17.65 2.37
CA ALA A 238 -1.16 -18.05 3.77
C ALA A 238 -2.55 -18.24 4.41
N LYS A 239 -3.64 -17.86 3.74
CA LYS A 239 -4.99 -17.77 4.33
C LYS A 239 -5.43 -19.04 5.04
N ARG A 240 -5.23 -20.21 4.41
CA ARG A 240 -5.65 -21.50 4.98
C ARG A 240 -4.91 -21.81 6.29
N ASP A 241 -3.61 -21.54 6.31
CA ASP A 241 -2.77 -21.77 7.49
C ASP A 241 -3.08 -20.77 8.61
N LEU A 242 -3.40 -19.53 8.25
CA LEU A 242 -3.86 -18.50 9.19
C LEU A 242 -5.21 -18.88 9.83
N GLU A 243 -6.17 -19.34 9.05
CA GLU A 243 -7.47 -19.82 9.55
C GLU A 243 -7.30 -21.06 10.46
N ALA A 244 -6.40 -21.98 10.10
CA ALA A 244 -6.07 -23.14 10.94
C ALA A 244 -5.44 -22.75 12.28
N ARG A 245 -4.77 -21.59 12.35
CA ARG A 245 -4.23 -20.99 13.58
C ARG A 245 -5.26 -20.16 14.36
N GLY A 246 -6.50 -20.04 13.85
CA GLY A 246 -7.56 -19.24 14.46
C GLY A 246 -7.41 -17.73 14.26
N ILE A 247 -6.61 -17.30 13.28
CA ILE A 247 -6.41 -15.89 12.96
C ILE A 247 -7.51 -15.42 12.00
N GLU A 248 -8.13 -14.27 12.30
CA GLU A 248 -9.13 -13.66 11.42
C GLU A 248 -8.47 -13.17 10.12
N THR A 249 -8.91 -13.72 8.98
CA THR A 249 -8.32 -13.43 7.67
C THR A 249 -9.01 -12.29 6.91
N ALA A 250 -9.97 -11.61 7.55
CA ALA A 250 -10.69 -10.49 6.99
C ALA A 250 -9.74 -9.31 6.73
N ILE A 251 -9.72 -8.84 5.47
CA ILE A 251 -8.90 -7.71 5.05
C ILE A 251 -9.63 -6.42 5.44
N PRO A 252 -9.01 -5.53 6.24
CA PRO A 252 -9.62 -4.27 6.62
C PRO A 252 -9.63 -3.29 5.44
N TYR A 253 -10.77 -2.68 5.18
CA TYR A 253 -10.89 -1.56 4.24
C TYR A 253 -10.55 -0.26 4.97
N THR A 254 -9.27 -0.02 5.24
CA THR A 254 -8.85 1.11 6.09
C THR A 254 -9.02 2.47 5.43
N VAL A 255 -9.05 2.56 4.10
CA VAL A 255 -9.21 3.80 3.34
C VAL A 255 -10.40 3.68 2.39
N ASP A 256 -11.21 4.73 2.30
CA ASP A 256 -12.35 4.81 1.37
C ASP A 256 -11.96 5.37 -0.02
N ALA A 257 -12.95 5.46 -0.90
CA ALA A 257 -12.81 5.98 -2.26
C ALA A 257 -12.35 7.45 -2.32
N ASP A 258 -12.56 8.22 -1.25
CA ASP A 258 -12.19 9.62 -1.11
C ASP A 258 -10.80 9.80 -0.48
N GLY A 259 -10.04 8.71 -0.29
CA GLY A 259 -8.72 8.76 0.30
C GLY A 259 -8.71 9.05 1.80
N ARG A 260 -9.82 8.79 2.50
CA ARG A 260 -9.96 9.02 3.95
C ARG A 260 -9.96 7.71 4.72
N PHE A 261 -9.44 7.75 5.94
CA PHE A 261 -9.51 6.60 6.82
C PHE A 261 -10.94 6.29 7.27
N THR A 262 -11.29 5.01 7.23
CA THR A 262 -12.59 4.49 7.66
C THR A 262 -12.52 4.01 9.12
N LYS A 263 -13.65 3.52 9.65
CA LYS A 263 -13.72 2.87 10.97
C LYS A 263 -12.82 1.63 11.11
N ALA A 264 -12.32 1.07 10.00
CA ALA A 264 -11.36 -0.03 10.04
C ALA A 264 -9.93 0.42 10.38
N ALA A 265 -9.70 1.73 10.53
CA ALA A 265 -8.48 2.32 11.10
C ALA A 265 -8.81 3.08 12.41
N PRO A 266 -9.07 2.37 13.52
CA PRO A 266 -9.42 3.00 14.79
C PRO A 266 -8.43 4.07 15.22
N GLY A 267 -8.94 5.24 15.62
CA GLY A 267 -8.14 6.37 16.11
C GLY A 267 -7.64 7.32 15.01
N PHE A 268 -7.95 7.05 13.74
CA PHE A 268 -7.56 7.91 12.62
C PHE A 268 -8.74 8.26 11.70
N GLU A 269 -9.98 7.97 12.11
CA GLU A 269 -11.15 8.11 11.24
C GLU A 269 -11.28 9.53 10.64
N GLY A 270 -11.47 9.58 9.32
CA GLY A 270 -11.67 10.84 8.58
C GLY A 270 -10.38 11.57 8.18
N GLU A 271 -9.22 11.21 8.72
CA GLU A 271 -7.94 11.75 8.28
C GLU A 271 -7.66 11.37 6.81
N GLN A 272 -7.09 12.30 6.05
CA GLN A 272 -6.84 12.13 4.62
C GLN A 272 -5.46 11.55 4.37
N VAL A 273 -5.40 10.48 3.58
CA VAL A 273 -4.17 9.93 3.00
C VAL A 273 -3.73 10.77 1.81
N ILE A 274 -4.68 11.00 0.88
CA ILE A 274 -4.55 11.89 -0.26
C ILE A 274 -5.74 12.84 -0.21
N THR A 275 -5.51 14.11 -0.49
CA THR A 275 -6.58 15.11 -0.54
C THR A 275 -7.37 15.01 -1.84
N ASP A 276 -8.55 15.63 -1.89
CA ASP A 276 -9.40 15.69 -3.09
C ASP A 276 -8.70 16.35 -4.30
N LYS A 277 -7.56 17.00 -4.09
CA LYS A 277 -6.72 17.64 -5.13
C LYS A 277 -5.54 16.76 -5.57
N GLY A 278 -5.33 15.59 -4.98
CA GLY A 278 -4.18 14.72 -5.25
C GLY A 278 -2.97 15.00 -4.37
N ASP A 279 -3.00 16.03 -3.52
CA ASP A 279 -1.89 16.35 -2.62
C ASP A 279 -1.82 15.37 -1.45
N LYS A 280 -0.62 15.24 -0.87
CA LYS A 280 -0.37 14.47 0.36
C LYS A 280 -1.23 14.98 1.52
N GLY A 281 -2.01 14.08 2.12
CA GLY A 281 -2.83 14.38 3.29
C GLY A 281 -2.07 14.27 4.62
N LYS A 282 -2.82 14.37 5.73
CA LYS A 282 -2.28 14.37 7.10
C LYS A 282 -2.16 12.99 7.74
N ALA A 283 -2.64 11.93 7.08
CA ALA A 283 -2.63 10.57 7.61
C ALA A 283 -1.23 10.08 8.02
N ASN A 284 -0.20 10.36 7.21
CA ASN A 284 1.17 9.98 7.54
C ASN A 284 1.64 10.64 8.85
N GLU A 285 1.40 11.94 9.01
CA GLU A 285 1.79 12.68 10.22
C GLU A 285 1.05 12.14 11.45
N ALA A 286 -0.26 11.87 11.31
CA ALA A 286 -1.08 11.31 12.38
C ALA A 286 -0.58 9.92 12.82
N VAL A 287 -0.30 9.03 11.88
CA VAL A 287 0.23 7.69 12.19
C VAL A 287 1.63 7.76 12.80
N ILE A 288 2.52 8.60 12.25
CA ILE A 288 3.87 8.79 12.82
C ILE A 288 3.78 9.27 14.25
N LYS A 289 2.92 10.25 14.54
CA LYS A 289 2.71 10.76 15.90
C LYS A 289 2.22 9.66 16.83
N ALA A 290 1.24 8.87 16.41
CA ALA A 290 0.72 7.77 17.21
C ALA A 290 1.77 6.68 17.50
N LEU A 291 2.68 6.42 16.57
CA LEU A 291 3.81 5.50 16.75
C LEU A 291 4.86 6.04 17.72
N ILE A 292 5.12 7.35 17.72
CA ILE A 292 6.00 8.00 18.70
C ILE A 292 5.40 7.91 20.10
N GLU A 293 4.10 8.23 20.25
CA GLU A 293 3.39 8.14 21.54
C GLU A 293 3.35 6.72 22.11
N ALA A 294 3.37 5.71 21.24
CA ALA A 294 3.40 4.30 21.63
C ALA A 294 4.82 3.74 21.85
N ASP A 295 5.86 4.58 21.72
CA ASP A 295 7.27 4.20 21.74
C ASP A 295 7.61 3.05 20.76
N ARG A 296 6.98 3.07 19.59
CA ARG A 296 7.16 2.06 18.53
C ARG A 296 7.91 2.59 17.31
N LEU A 297 8.13 3.89 17.19
CA LEU A 297 8.94 4.43 16.10
C LEU A 297 10.42 4.18 16.39
N PHE A 298 11.13 3.47 15.51
CA PHE A 298 12.58 3.24 15.62
C PHE A 298 13.37 4.45 15.07
N ALA A 299 13.02 4.87 13.86
CA ALA A 299 13.62 6.02 13.18
C ALA A 299 12.63 6.57 12.16
N ARG A 300 12.89 7.80 11.69
CA ARG A 300 12.18 8.40 10.55
C ARG A 300 13.17 9.08 9.62
N GLY A 301 12.83 9.14 8.34
CA GLY A 301 13.61 9.81 7.31
C GLY A 301 12.75 10.29 6.17
N ARG A 302 13.40 10.75 5.11
CA ARG A 302 12.77 11.07 3.83
C ARG A 302 13.54 10.38 2.72
N LEU A 303 12.82 9.81 1.76
CA LEU A 303 13.38 9.16 0.59
C LEU A 303 12.83 9.83 -0.68
N LYS A 304 13.73 10.20 -1.59
CA LYS A 304 13.35 10.63 -2.93
C LYS A 304 13.40 9.42 -3.86
N HIS A 305 12.29 9.11 -4.51
CA HIS A 305 12.14 7.97 -5.42
C HIS A 305 11.05 8.25 -6.44
N THR A 306 10.85 7.37 -7.41
CA THR A 306 9.76 7.50 -8.38
C THR A 306 8.48 6.86 -7.83
N TYR A 307 7.36 7.59 -7.89
CA TYR A 307 6.07 7.13 -7.41
C TYR A 307 5.02 7.17 -8.53
N PRO A 308 4.05 6.22 -8.55
CA PRO A 308 2.98 6.23 -9.54
C PRO A 308 1.97 7.36 -9.33
N HIS A 309 1.67 8.12 -10.38
CA HIS A 309 0.65 9.17 -10.45
C HIS A 309 -0.34 8.89 -11.58
N SER A 310 -1.56 9.42 -11.49
CA SER A 310 -2.50 9.38 -12.62
C SER A 310 -1.94 10.21 -13.76
N TRP A 311 -1.94 9.66 -14.98
CA TRP A 311 -1.54 10.40 -16.18
C TRP A 311 -2.40 11.65 -16.46
N ARG A 312 -3.66 11.67 -15.98
CA ARG A 312 -4.60 12.78 -16.19
C ARG A 312 -4.57 13.82 -15.09
N SER A 313 -4.68 13.39 -13.82
CA SER A 313 -4.74 14.33 -12.70
C SER A 313 -3.36 14.76 -12.19
N LYS A 314 -2.30 14.03 -12.54
CA LYS A 314 -0.96 14.13 -11.97
C LYS A 314 -0.99 14.00 -10.45
#